data_AF-A0A1S9U544-F1
#
_entry.id   AF-A0A1S9U544-F1
#
_cell.length_a   1.000
_cell.length_b   1.000
_cell.length_c   1.000
_cell.angle_alpha   90.00
_cell.angle_beta   90.00
_cell.angle_gamma   90.00
#
_symmetry.space_group_name_H-M   'P 1'
#
loop_
_entity.id
_entity.type
_entity.pdbx_description
1 polymer ?
#
loop_
_entity_poly.entity_id
_entity_poly.type
_entity_poly.pdbx_seq_one_letter_code
_entity_poly.pdbx_strand_id
1 'polypeptide(L)'
;MIGVDLNNLPYQQKITYQMIKYLRLCRNMTQEQFGQVCKIDQSVLARLESGSIEFSINYESRVLEGCKALNISELELVSVKRIIELKQQRGIN
;
A
#
# COMPACT_ATOMS: atom_id res chain seq x y z
N MET A 1 -22.03 28.19 -1.73
CA MET A 1 -20.82 27.41 -1.39
C MET A 1 -21.30 26.12 -0.73
N ILE A 2 -21.32 25.01 -1.46
CA ILE A 2 -21.63 23.72 -0.84
C ILE A 2 -20.40 23.35 -0.02
N GLY A 3 -20.54 23.32 1.30
CA GLY A 3 -19.50 22.82 2.20
C GLY A 3 -19.30 21.35 1.89
N VAL A 4 -18.20 21.02 1.20
CA VAL A 4 -17.82 19.64 0.95
C VAL A 4 -17.27 19.10 2.26
N ASP A 5 -18.08 18.31 2.96
CA ASP A 5 -17.64 17.57 4.14
C ASP A 5 -16.68 16.47 3.66
N LEU A 6 -15.37 16.73 3.77
CA LEU A 6 -14.31 15.83 3.33
C LEU A 6 -14.38 14.47 4.06
N ASN A 7 -15.09 14.37 5.19
CA ASN A 7 -15.29 13.12 5.92
C ASN A 7 -16.37 12.21 5.29
N ASN A 8 -17.16 12.72 4.34
CA ASN A 8 -18.25 12.00 3.65
C ASN A 8 -17.90 11.61 2.20
N LEU A 9 -16.62 11.69 1.82
CA LEU A 9 -16.19 11.19 0.50
C LEU A 9 -16.19 9.65 0.47
N PRO A 10 -16.74 8.99 -0.58
CA PRO A 10 -17.03 7.54 -0.57
C PRO A 10 -15.81 6.60 -0.62
N TYR A 11 -14.58 7.11 -0.58
CA TYR A 11 -13.36 6.32 -0.77
C TYR A 11 -12.44 6.42 0.44
N GLN A 12 -12.46 5.39 1.27
CA GLN A 12 -11.44 5.18 2.30
C GLN A 12 -10.32 4.35 1.71
N GLN A 13 -9.13 4.93 1.59
CA GLN A 13 -7.94 4.19 1.16
C GLN A 13 -7.72 3.00 2.09
N LYS A 14 -7.76 1.80 1.52
CA LYS A 14 -7.62 0.54 2.26
C LYS A 14 -6.17 0.28 2.65
N ILE A 15 -5.24 0.81 1.87
CA ILE A 15 -3.80 0.64 2.09
C ILE A 15 -3.07 1.97 1.91
N THR A 16 -1.91 2.11 2.55
CA THR A 16 -1.02 3.28 2.42
C THR A 16 0.28 2.90 1.72
N TYR A 17 1.03 3.88 1.21
CA TYR A 17 2.30 3.61 0.51
C TYR A 17 3.32 2.86 1.38
N GLN A 18 3.33 3.12 2.69
CA GLN A 18 4.19 2.44 3.66
C GLN A 18 3.89 0.93 3.72
N MET A 19 2.64 0.52 3.47
CA MET A 19 2.23 -0.89 3.49
C MET A 19 2.85 -1.70 2.36
N ILE A 20 3.10 -1.08 1.20
CA ILE A 20 3.59 -1.77 -0.01
C ILE A 20 4.85 -2.59 0.29
N LYS A 21 5.83 -1.96 0.96
CA LYS A 21 7.09 -2.61 1.34
C LYS A 21 6.86 -3.83 2.23
N TYR A 22 6.00 -3.72 3.24
CA TYR A 22 5.74 -4.81 4.17
C TYR A 22 4.95 -5.95 3.52
N LEU A 23 3.96 -5.64 2.67
CA LEU A 23 3.20 -6.63 1.92
C LEU A 23 4.11 -7.45 1.00
N ARG A 24 5.05 -6.80 0.33
CA ARG A 24 6.08 -7.45 -0.47
C ARG A 24 6.98 -8.36 0.37
N LEU A 25 7.47 -7.86 1.51
CA LEU A 25 8.37 -8.61 2.39
C LEU A 25 7.66 -9.81 3.06
N CYS A 26 6.36 -9.72 3.35
CA CYS A 26 5.55 -10.84 3.85
C CYS A 26 5.49 -12.04 2.90
N ARG A 27 5.83 -11.85 1.61
CA ARG A 27 5.93 -12.92 0.62
C ARG A 27 7.37 -13.17 0.18
N ASN A 28 8.35 -12.56 0.84
CA ASN A 28 9.77 -12.66 0.52
C ASN A 28 10.10 -12.30 -0.94
N MET A 29 9.43 -11.27 -1.47
CA MET A 29 9.56 -10.87 -2.88
C MET A 29 10.51 -9.68 -3.05
N THR A 30 11.22 -9.65 -4.18
CA THR A 30 11.94 -8.46 -4.64
C THR A 30 10.96 -7.41 -5.17
N GLN A 31 11.40 -6.15 -5.31
CA GLN A 31 10.57 -5.11 -5.90
C GLN A 31 10.17 -5.44 -7.35
N GLU A 32 11.05 -6.11 -8.10
CA GLU A 32 10.75 -6.56 -9.45
C GLU A 32 9.64 -7.62 -9.47
N GLN A 33 9.74 -8.66 -8.63
CA GLN A 33 8.73 -9.70 -8.55
C GLN A 33 7.37 -9.15 -8.11
N PHE A 34 7.36 -8.28 -7.10
CA PHE A 34 6.11 -7.68 -6.62
C PHE A 34 5.52 -6.70 -7.64
N GLY A 35 6.39 -5.96 -8.34
CA GLY A 35 6.02 -5.09 -9.45
C GLY A 35 5.35 -5.86 -10.59
N GLN A 36 5.91 -7.01 -10.99
CA GLN A 36 5.31 -7.89 -12.00
C GLN A 36 3.90 -8.34 -11.60
N VAL A 37 3.71 -8.74 -10.33
CA VAL A 37 2.40 -9.16 -9.81
C VAL A 37 1.40 -8.01 -9.78
N CYS A 38 1.83 -6.81 -9.37
CA CYS A 38 0.98 -5.62 -9.32
C CYS A 38 0.86 -4.90 -10.68
N LYS A 39 1.57 -5.38 -11.72
CA LYS A 39 1.73 -4.72 -13.02
C LYS A 39 2.33 -3.31 -12.94
N ILE A 40 3.15 -3.03 -11.93
CA ILE A 40 3.83 -1.75 -11.69
C ILE A 40 5.32 -1.92 -11.99
N ASP A 41 5.91 -1.01 -12.77
CA ASP A 41 7.35 -1.03 -13.04
C ASP A 41 8.16 -0.97 -11.74
N GLN A 42 9.28 -1.71 -11.69
CA GLN A 42 10.12 -1.79 -10.48
C GLN A 42 10.57 -0.41 -9.98
N SER A 43 10.94 0.50 -10.89
CA SER A 43 11.38 1.85 -10.55
C SER A 43 10.24 2.70 -9.95
N VAL A 44 9.01 2.52 -10.45
CA VAL A 44 7.81 3.17 -9.92
C VAL A 44 7.48 2.60 -8.54
N LEU A 45 7.53 1.27 -8.37
CA LEU A 45 7.32 0.62 -7.08
C LEU A 45 8.33 1.10 -6.03
N ALA A 46 9.60 1.24 -6.40
CA ALA A 46 10.62 1.77 -5.50
C ALA A 46 10.31 3.20 -5.04
N ARG A 47 9.84 4.06 -5.96
CA ARG A 47 9.43 5.44 -5.64
C ARG A 47 8.15 5.50 -4.80
N LEU A 48 7.24 4.55 -4.97
CA LEU A 48 6.05 4.40 -4.13
C LEU A 48 6.44 3.97 -2.71
N GLU A 49 7.29 2.95 -2.57
CA GLU A 49 7.76 2.46 -1.27
C GLU A 49 8.53 3.53 -0.47
N SER A 50 9.24 4.43 -1.16
CA SER A 50 9.93 5.56 -0.53
C SER A 50 9.03 6.76 -0.25
N GLY A 51 7.78 6.76 -0.74
CA GLY A 51 6.89 7.93 -0.68
C GLY A 51 7.36 9.10 -1.57
N SER A 52 8.25 8.85 -2.52
CA SER A 52 8.78 9.88 -3.44
C SER A 52 7.80 10.25 -4.55
N ILE A 53 6.74 9.46 -4.76
CA ILE A 53 5.61 9.81 -5.61
C ILE A 53 4.30 9.55 -4.89
N GLU A 54 3.26 10.26 -5.32
CA GLU A 54 1.92 10.14 -4.77
C GLU A 54 1.35 8.73 -4.99
N PHE A 55 0.86 8.14 -3.90
CA PHE A 55 0.14 6.87 -3.95
C PHE A 55 -1.33 7.11 -4.31
N SER A 56 -1.56 7.24 -5.62
CA SER A 56 -2.88 7.48 -6.20
C SER A 56 -3.79 6.25 -6.13
N ILE A 57 -5.09 6.48 -6.33
CA ILE A 57 -6.14 5.44 -6.41
C ILE A 57 -5.81 4.36 -7.47
N ASN A 58 -5.15 4.74 -8.57
CA ASN A 58 -4.74 3.79 -9.61
C ASN A 58 -3.70 2.79 -9.08
N TYR A 59 -2.68 3.30 -8.38
CA TYR A 59 -1.66 2.46 -7.75
C TYR A 59 -2.24 1.61 -6.63
N GLU A 60 -3.14 2.18 -5.84
CA GLU A 60 -3.86 1.43 -4.80
C GLU A 60 -4.63 0.24 -5.38
N SER A 61 -5.41 0.46 -6.44
CA SER A 61 -6.15 -0.62 -7.11
C SER A 61 -5.21 -1.73 -7.60
N ARG A 62 -4.10 -1.37 -8.22
CA ARG A 62 -3.09 -2.33 -8.72
C ARG A 62 -2.42 -3.13 -7.62
N VAL A 63 -2.06 -2.49 -6.52
CA VAL A 63 -1.49 -3.19 -5.35
C VAL A 63 -2.51 -4.11 -4.71
N LEU A 64 -3.78 -3.71 -4.59
CA LEU A 64 -4.85 -4.57 -4.07
C LEU A 64 -5.11 -5.78 -4.98
N GLU A 65 -5.07 -5.60 -6.30
CA GLU A 65 -5.14 -6.73 -7.25
C GLU A 65 -3.95 -7.68 -7.09
N GLY A 66 -2.74 -7.14 -6.95
CA GLY A 66 -1.55 -7.95 -6.65
C GLY A 66 -1.65 -8.70 -5.33
N CYS A 67 -2.19 -8.07 -4.29
CA CYS A 67 -2.45 -8.70 -2.99
C CYS A 67 -3.43 -9.88 -3.12
N LYS A 68 -4.51 -9.71 -3.91
CA LYS A 68 -5.45 -10.80 -4.21
C LYS A 68 -4.75 -11.94 -4.95
N ALA A 69 -3.90 -11.65 -5.94
CA ALA A 69 -3.14 -12.67 -6.67
C ALA A 69 -2.17 -13.45 -5.77
N LEU A 70 -1.64 -12.82 -4.72
CA LEU A 70 -0.76 -13.43 -3.72
C LEU A 70 -1.52 -14.10 -2.56
N ASN A 71 -2.85 -14.18 -2.64
CA ASN A 71 -3.72 -14.66 -1.57
C ASN A 71 -3.44 -13.98 -0.22
N ILE A 72 -3.16 -12.67 -0.24
CA ILE A 72 -3.04 -11.88 1.00
C ILE A 72 -4.45 -11.65 1.53
N SER A 73 -4.70 -12.21 2.70
CA SER A 73 -5.97 -12.09 3.41
C SER A 73 -6.18 -10.69 3.96
N GLU A 74 -7.44 -10.35 4.23
CA GLU A 74 -7.79 -9.10 4.90
C GLU A 74 -7.16 -8.99 6.30
N LEU A 75 -7.06 -10.11 7.02
CA LEU A 75 -6.38 -10.16 8.31
C LEU A 75 -4.89 -9.80 8.20
N GLU A 76 -4.21 -10.27 7.14
CA GLU A 76 -2.82 -9.89 6.87
C GLU A 76 -2.69 -8.39 6.55
N LEU A 77 -3.60 -7.82 5.75
CA LEU A 77 -3.62 -6.37 5.48
C LEU A 77 -3.75 -5.56 6.77
N VAL A 78 -4.69 -5.92 7.64
CA VAL A 78 -4.91 -5.27 8.94
C VAL A 78 -3.67 -5.42 9.83
N SER A 79 -3.05 -6.61 9.84
CA SER A 79 -1.85 -6.88 10.63
C SER A 79 -0.66 -6.03 10.16
N VAL A 80 -0.46 -5.90 8.85
CA VAL A 80 0.58 -5.04 8.28
C VAL A 80 0.34 -3.58 8.65
N LYS A 81 -0.90 -3.10 8.52
CA LYS A 81 -1.27 -1.74 8.93
C LYS A 81 -0.92 -1.49 10.40
N ARG A 82 -1.27 -2.43 11.28
CA ARG A 82 -0.98 -2.33 12.71
C ARG A 82 0.51 -2.26 13.02
N ILE A 83 1.33 -3.06 12.33
CA ILE A 83 2.79 -3.04 12.50
C ILE A 83 3.37 -1.66 12.14
N ILE A 84 2.87 -1.02 11.08
CA ILE A 84 3.32 0.30 10.65
C ILE A 84 2.93 1.36 11.68
N GLU A 85 1.67 1.35 12.14
CA GLU A 85 1.21 2.27 13.19
C GLU A 85 2.10 2.18 14.44
N LEU A 86 2.44 0.96 14.88
CA LEU A 86 3.32 0.73 16.03
C LEU A 86 4.76 1.23 15.79
N LYS A 87 5.28 1.11 14.57
CA LYS A 87 6.61 1.63 14.20
C LYS A 87 6.63 3.15 14.20
N GLN A 88 5.60 3.78 13.63
CA GLN A 88 5.42 5.23 13.64
C GLN A 88 5.33 5.79 15.07
N GLN A 89 4.57 5.13 15.95
CA GLN A 89 4.50 5.50 17.37
C GLN A 89 5.86 5.45 18.07
N ARG A 90 6.79 4.60 17.60
CA ARG A 90 8.15 4.50 18.11
C ARG A 90 9.14 5.45 17.42
N GLY A 91 8.67 6.26 16.46
CA GLY A 91 9.53 7.14 15.66
C GLY A 91 10.40 6.40 14.63
N ILE A 92 10.04 5.16 14.27
CA ILE A 92 10.77 4.33 13.31
C ILE A 92 9.99 4.37 11.98
N ASN A 93 10.62 4.89 10.93
CA ASN A 93 10.08 4.90 9.55
C ASN A 93 10.60 3.72 8.73
#